data_AF-A0A853GUJ6-F1
#
_entry.id   AF-A0A853GUJ6-F1
#
_cell.length_a   1.000
_cell.length_b   1.000
_cell.length_c   1.000
_cell.angle_alpha   90.00
_cell.angle_beta   90.00
_cell.angle_gamma   90.00
#
_symmetry.space_group_name_H-M   'P 1'
#
loop_
_entity.id
_entity.type
_entity.pdbx_description
1 polymer ?
#
loop_
_entity_poly.entity_id
_entity_poly.type
_entity_poly.pdbx_seq_one_letter_code
_entity_poly.pdbx_strand_id
1 'polypeptide(L)'
;MAAFLPALKIALPYITQIVTAAAPMFTSRSAGGKQDEIIPQQIRELQEAVTNNAESVKGLATQWKGTIENIDAAASRMQQEIVVLRRLVYCSTAIAVVASLLAVVAVVGR
;
A
#
# COMPACT_ATOMS: atom_id res chain seq x y z
N MET A 1 1.21 -12.33 -10.21
CA MET A 1 2.40 -11.47 -10.05
C MET A 1 2.21 -10.63 -8.80
N ALA A 2 3.05 -10.79 -7.78
CA ALA A 2 2.92 -10.05 -6.53
C ALA A 2 3.41 -8.60 -6.71
N ALA A 3 2.52 -7.72 -7.18
CA ALA A 3 2.80 -6.30 -7.46
C ALA A 3 3.17 -5.47 -6.21
N PHE A 4 2.98 -6.01 -5.00
CA PHE A 4 3.31 -5.35 -3.74
C PHE A 4 4.77 -5.56 -3.27
N LEU A 5 5.50 -6.52 -3.85
CA LEU A 5 6.89 -6.83 -3.47
C LEU A 5 7.85 -5.62 -3.55
N PRO A 6 7.79 -4.77 -4.59
CA PRO A 6 8.65 -3.59 -4.67
C PRO A 6 8.36 -2.57 -3.57
N ALA A 7 7.08 -2.31 -3.29
CA ALA A 7 6.65 -1.40 -2.24
C ALA A 7 7.08 -1.90 -0.85
N LEU A 8 6.95 -3.21 -0.60
CA LEU A 8 7.39 -3.83 0.65
C LEU A 8 8.90 -3.69 0.87
N LYS A 9 9.71 -3.89 -0.19
CA LYS A 9 11.17 -3.71 -0.12
C LYS A 9 11.57 -2.27 0.25
N ILE A 10 10.85 -1.28 -0.25
CA ILE A 10 11.11 0.13 0.03
C ILE A 10 10.68 0.50 1.46
N ALA A 11 9.56 -0.06 1.94
CA ALA A 11 9.04 0.21 3.29
C ALA A 11 9.81 -0.51 4.40
N LEU A 12 10.40 -1.68 4.12
CA LEU A 12 11.10 -2.53 5.10
C LEU A 12 12.13 -1.80 6.01
N PRO A 13 13.04 -0.95 5.49
CA PRO A 13 13.99 -0.21 6.33
C PRO A 13 13.33 0.83 7.25
N TYR A 14 12.17 1.37 6.90
CA TYR A 14 11.43 2.31 7.73
C TYR A 14 10.62 1.61 8.82
N ILE A 15 10.10 0.42 8.52
CA ILE A 15 9.42 -0.43 9.53
C ILE A 15 10.40 -0.80 10.65
N THR A 16 11.66 -1.10 10.33
CA THR A 16 12.68 -1.41 11.33
C THR A 16 12.98 -0.22 12.25
N GLN A 17 13.07 0.99 11.70
CA GLN A 17 13.27 2.22 12.47
C GLN A 17 12.10 2.54 13.41
N ILE A 18 10.86 2.32 12.94
CA ILE A 18 9.64 2.53 13.73
C ILE A 18 9.55 1.51 14.87
N VAL A 19 9.87 0.24 14.60
CA VAL A 19 9.85 -0.82 15.63
C VAL A 19 10.91 -0.55 16.70
N THR A 20 12.09 -0.04 16.35
CA THR A 20 13.11 0.35 17.36
C THR A 20 12.73 1.58 18.17
N ALA A 21 11.95 2.51 17.63
CA ALA A 21 11.47 3.69 18.36
C ALA A 21 10.27 3.37 19.26
N ALA A 22 9.47 2.37 18.89
CA ALA A 22 8.33 1.88 19.67
C ALA A 22 8.69 0.73 20.63
N ALA A 23 9.95 0.27 20.62
CA ALA A 23 10.43 -0.70 21.60
C ALA A 23 10.33 -0.05 22.99
N PRO A 24 9.60 -0.65 23.95
CA PRO A 24 9.46 -0.07 25.26
C PRO A 24 10.85 0.06 25.91
N MET A 25 11.24 1.29 26.22
CA MET A 25 12.32 1.56 27.16
C MET A 25 11.84 1.07 28.53
N PHE A 26 11.94 -0.23 28.80
CA PHE A 26 11.86 -0.74 30.16
C PHE A 26 13.06 -0.19 30.89
N THR A 27 12.88 0.97 31.51
CA THR A 27 13.94 1.77 32.14
C THR A 27 14.50 1.02 33.35
N SER A 28 15.36 0.05 33.11
CA SER A 28 16.12 -0.65 34.14
C SER A 28 17.44 0.07 34.39
N ARG A 29 17.37 1.21 35.10
CA ARG A 29 18.38 1.66 36.06
C ARG A 29 18.04 3.07 36.55
N SER A 30 17.37 3.15 37.69
CA SER A 30 17.81 4.12 38.69
C SER A 30 18.82 3.40 39.57
N ALA A 31 20.09 3.81 39.49
CA ALA A 31 21.12 3.36 40.41
C ALA A 31 20.79 3.92 41.81
N GLY A 32 19.92 3.24 42.58
CA GLY A 32 19.70 3.56 43.99
C GLY A 32 18.29 3.40 44.58
N GLY A 33 17.26 2.98 43.82
CA GLY A 33 15.88 2.84 44.34
C GLY A 33 15.56 1.44 44.88
N LYS A 34 14.85 1.36 46.03
CA LYS A 34 14.39 0.10 46.64
C LYS A 34 13.45 -0.67 45.70
N GLN A 35 13.66 -1.98 45.56
CA GLN A 35 12.96 -2.89 44.64
C GLN A 35 11.42 -2.88 44.74
N ASP A 36 10.86 -2.58 45.92
CA ASP A 36 9.41 -2.66 46.18
C ASP A 36 8.55 -1.64 45.42
N GLU A 37 9.15 -0.52 44.97
CA GLU A 37 8.41 0.56 44.28
C GLU A 37 8.54 0.46 42.74
N ILE A 38 9.52 -0.32 42.25
CA ILE A 38 9.89 -0.41 40.84
C ILE A 38 8.95 -1.35 40.07
N ILE A 39 8.52 -2.46 40.68
CA ILE A 39 7.65 -3.45 40.02
C ILE A 39 6.25 -2.87 39.72
N PRO A 40 5.56 -2.18 40.64
CA PRO A 40 4.27 -1.54 40.34
C PRO A 40 4.37 -0.52 39.19
N GLN A 41 5.47 0.24 39.15
CA GLN A 41 5.71 1.25 38.13
C GLN A 41 5.95 0.60 36.74
N GLN A 42 6.74 -0.47 36.68
CA GLN A 42 6.95 -1.24 35.45
C GLN A 42 5.66 -1.92 34.95
N ILE A 43 4.81 -2.43 35.85
CA ILE A 43 3.51 -3.00 35.46
C ILE A 43 2.61 -1.93 34.85
N ARG A 44 2.61 -0.72 35.43
CA ARG A 44 1.84 0.41 34.89
C ARG A 44 2.34 0.83 33.51
N GLU A 45 3.65 0.94 33.35
CA GLU A 45 4.30 1.22 32.04
C GLU A 45 3.99 0.13 31.01
N LEU A 46 4.01 -1.15 31.40
CA LEU A 46 3.61 -2.27 30.55
C LEU A 46 2.14 -2.17 30.12
N GLN A 47 1.23 -1.86 31.05
CA GLN A 47 -0.19 -1.74 30.75
C GLN A 47 -0.48 -0.56 29.81
N GLU A 48 0.17 0.58 30.01
CA GLU A 48 0.07 1.74 29.13
C GLU A 48 0.67 1.45 27.75
N ALA A 49 1.83 0.79 27.68
CA ALA A 49 2.46 0.40 26.42
C ALA A 49 1.58 -0.59 25.62
N VAL A 50 1.00 -1.60 26.28
CA VAL A 50 0.10 -2.57 25.64
C VAL A 50 -1.17 -1.89 25.13
N THR A 51 -1.75 -0.99 25.91
CA THR A 51 -2.96 -0.26 25.50
C THR A 51 -2.70 0.62 24.28
N ASN A 52 -1.61 1.42 24.32
CA ASN A 52 -1.21 2.27 23.20
C ASN A 52 -0.84 1.46 21.94
N ASN A 53 -0.20 0.30 22.11
CA ASN A 53 0.15 -0.56 20.98
C ASN A 53 -1.11 -1.18 20.34
N ALA A 54 -2.05 -1.67 21.15
CA ALA A 54 -3.31 -2.21 20.66
C ALA A 54 -4.12 -1.16 19.89
N GLU A 55 -4.17 0.08 20.38
CA GLU A 55 -4.81 1.19 19.69
C GLU A 55 -4.10 1.53 18.37
N SER A 56 -2.77 1.58 18.37
CA SER A 56 -1.97 1.83 17.18
C SER A 56 -2.16 0.76 16.11
N VAL A 57 -2.12 -0.52 16.49
CA VAL A 57 -2.35 -1.65 15.58
C VAL A 57 -3.77 -1.60 15.00
N LYS A 58 -4.77 -1.26 15.81
CA LYS A 58 -6.15 -1.07 15.32
C LYS A 58 -6.25 0.10 14.34
N GLY A 59 -5.59 1.21 14.62
CA GLY A 59 -5.50 2.36 13.73
C GLY A 59 -4.88 1.99 12.38
N LEU A 60 -3.72 1.32 12.41
CA LEU A 60 -3.04 0.81 11.22
C LEU A 60 -3.91 -0.16 10.43
N ALA A 61 -4.56 -1.11 11.09
CA ALA A 61 -5.46 -2.07 10.42
C ALA A 61 -6.63 -1.36 9.72
N THR A 62 -7.19 -0.32 10.34
CA THR A 62 -8.27 0.49 9.77
C THR A 62 -7.81 1.26 8.54
N GLN A 63 -6.65 1.93 8.63
CA GLN A 63 -6.06 2.67 7.51
C GLN A 63 -5.67 1.74 6.35
N TRP A 64 -5.14 0.57 6.68
CA TRP A 64 -4.76 -0.45 5.70
C TRP A 64 -5.98 -0.99 4.97
N LYS A 65 -7.07 -1.29 5.70
CA LYS A 65 -8.34 -1.70 5.10
C LYS A 65 -8.83 -0.65 4.10
N GLY A 66 -8.90 0.62 4.51
CA GLY A 66 -9.33 1.71 3.63
C GLY A 66 -8.42 1.86 2.40
N THR A 67 -7.11 1.66 2.57
CA THR A 67 -6.15 1.71 1.46
C THR A 67 -6.37 0.58 0.47
N ILE A 68 -6.58 -0.66 0.94
CA ILE A 68 -6.91 -1.80 0.06
C ILE A 68 -8.23 -1.55 -0.68
N GLU A 69 -9.27 -1.10 0.01
CA GLU A 69 -10.58 -0.81 -0.61
C GLU A 69 -10.45 0.26 -1.69
N ASN A 70 -9.67 1.32 -1.43
CA ASN A 70 -9.40 2.36 -2.42
C ASN A 70 -8.56 1.86 -3.61
N ILE A 71 -7.57 1.00 -3.37
CA ILE A 71 -6.77 0.38 -4.44
C ILE A 71 -7.67 -0.49 -5.32
N ASP A 72 -8.54 -1.29 -4.72
CA ASP A 72 -9.46 -2.17 -5.46
C ASP A 72 -10.46 -1.35 -6.31
N ALA A 73 -11.04 -0.30 -5.72
CA ALA A 73 -11.90 0.64 -6.44
C ALA A 73 -11.17 1.34 -7.60
N ALA A 74 -9.93 1.78 -7.38
CA ALA A 74 -9.11 2.39 -8.43
C ALA A 74 -8.76 1.40 -9.54
N ALA A 75 -8.40 0.17 -9.18
CA ALA A 75 -8.10 -0.89 -10.14
C ALA A 75 -9.32 -1.24 -11.00
N SER A 76 -10.51 -1.34 -10.40
CA SER A 76 -11.77 -1.58 -11.10
C SER A 76 -12.08 -0.46 -12.11
N ARG A 77 -11.93 0.81 -11.70
CA ARG A 77 -12.09 1.97 -12.62
C ARG A 77 -11.08 1.92 -13.76
N MET A 78 -9.81 1.63 -13.46
CA MET A 78 -8.77 1.55 -14.48
C MET A 78 -9.04 0.43 -15.50
N GLN A 79 -9.58 -0.71 -15.06
CA GLN A 79 -9.98 -1.78 -15.97
C GLN A 79 -11.10 -1.34 -16.91
N GLN A 80 -12.09 -0.59 -16.43
CA GLN A 80 -13.17 -0.06 -17.27
C GLN A 80 -12.63 0.89 -18.35
N GLU A 81 -11.75 1.82 -17.96
CA GLU A 81 -11.10 2.74 -18.90
C GLU A 81 -10.27 1.99 -19.96
N ILE A 82 -9.51 0.97 -19.55
CA ILE A 82 -8.74 0.13 -20.49
C ILE A 82 -9.65 -0.55 -21.50
N VAL A 83 -10.82 -1.06 -21.10
CA VAL A 83 -11.77 -1.68 -22.03
C VAL A 83 -12.27 -0.68 -23.07
N VAL A 84 -12.61 0.55 -22.65
CA VAL A 84 -13.04 1.62 -23.55
C VAL A 84 -11.93 2.01 -24.52
N LEU A 85 -10.72 2.28 -24.01
CA LEU A 85 -9.56 2.62 -24.83
C LEU A 85 -9.23 1.51 -25.84
N ARG A 86 -9.27 0.25 -25.41
CA ARG A 86 -9.00 -0.90 -26.28
C ARG A 86 -10.03 -0.98 -27.41
N ARG A 87 -11.31 -0.70 -27.13
CA ARG A 87 -12.36 -0.63 -28.16
C ARG A 87 -12.11 0.50 -29.15
N LEU A 88 -11.72 1.68 -28.67
CA LEU A 88 -11.38 2.82 -29.54
C LEU A 88 -10.19 2.51 -30.45
N VAL A 89 -9.13 1.89 -29.90
CA VAL A 89 -7.96 1.45 -30.68
C VAL A 89 -8.36 0.46 -31.76
N TYR A 90 -9.21 -0.53 -31.45
CA TYR A 90 -9.70 -1.47 -32.46
C TYR A 90 -10.49 -0.78 -33.57
N CYS A 91 -11.41 0.13 -33.22
CA CYS A 91 -12.17 0.89 -34.21
C CYS A 91 -11.26 1.75 -35.10
N SER A 92 -10.34 2.50 -34.48
CA SER A 92 -9.38 3.34 -35.20
C SER A 92 -8.49 2.51 -36.14
N THR A 93 -8.01 1.36 -35.67
CA THR A 93 -7.16 0.48 -36.48
C THR A 93 -7.93 -0.09 -37.66
N ALA A 94 -9.18 -0.53 -37.45
CA ALA A 94 -10.03 -1.02 -38.53
C ALA A 94 -10.27 0.04 -39.61
N ILE A 95 -10.60 1.27 -39.21
CA ILE A 95 -10.79 2.39 -40.13
C ILE A 95 -9.50 2.68 -40.92
N ALA A 96 -8.35 2.72 -40.24
CA ALA A 96 -7.05 2.97 -40.89
C ALA A 96 -6.70 1.89 -41.92
N VAL A 97 -6.98 0.61 -41.61
CA VAL A 97 -6.75 -0.51 -42.54
C VAL A 97 -7.66 -0.39 -43.77
N VAL A 98 -8.95 -0.12 -43.58
CA VAL A 98 -9.90 0.05 -44.70
C VAL A 98 -9.49 1.23 -45.59
N ALA A 99 -9.14 2.38 -45.00
CA ALA A 99 -8.68 3.54 -45.74
C ALA A 99 -7.39 3.24 -46.54
N SER A 100 -6.45 2.51 -45.94
CA SER A 100 -5.21 2.10 -46.60
C SER A 100 -5.46 1.17 -47.78
N LEU A 101 -6.37 0.19 -47.64
CA LEU A 101 -6.76 -0.72 -48.72
C LEU A 101 -7.43 0.02 -49.87
N LEU A 102 -8.35 0.94 -49.58
CA LEU A 102 -9.01 1.77 -50.60
C LEU A 102 -8.00 2.63 -51.35
N ALA A 103 -7.01 3.21 -50.67
CA ALA A 103 -5.94 3.98 -51.30
C ALA A 103 -5.11 3.12 -52.27
N VAL A 104 -4.75 1.89 -51.88
CA VAL A 104 -4.02 0.97 -52.75
C VAL A 104 -4.84 0.59 -53.99
N VAL A 105 -6.12 0.25 -53.82
CA VAL A 105 -7.02 -0.08 -54.94
C VAL A 105 -7.15 1.11 -55.90
N ALA A 106 -7.30 2.33 -55.39
CA ALA A 106 -7.42 3.54 -56.20
C ALA A 106 -6.14 3.87 -57.00
N VAL A 107 -4.96 3.51 -56.49
CA VAL A 107 -3.68 3.72 -57.18
C VAL A 107 -3.43 2.63 -58.24
N VAL A 108 -3.73 1.37 -57.94
CA VAL A 108 -3.48 0.24 -58.87
C VAL A 108 -4.54 0.16 -59.98
N GLY A 109 -5.78 0.58 -59.71
CA GLY A 109 -6.87 0.60 -60.70
C GLY A 109 -6.82 1.77 -61.68
N ARG A 110 -5.76 2.58 -61.65
CA ARG A 110 -5.55 3.77 -62.49
C ARG A 110 -4.49 3.49 -63.55
#